data_AF-A0A2Z2IZQ2-F1
#
_entry.id   AF-A0A2Z2IZQ2-F1
#
_cell.length_a   1.000
_cell.length_b   1.000
_cell.length_c   1.000
_cell.angle_alpha   90.00
_cell.angle_beta   90.00
_cell.angle_gamma   90.00
#
_symmetry.space_group_name_H-M   'P 1'
#
loop_
_entity.id
_entity.type
_entity.pdbx_description
1 polymer ?
#
loop_
_entity_poly.entity_id
_entity_poly.type
_entity_poly.pdbx_seq_one_letter_code
_entity_poly.pdbx_strand_id
1 'polypeptide(L)'
;MQAKYLPEDSLAYLAASARVAIDAATEAIQDVNGQCPEFEDLPGNLQDAIYILDGVRDAIRGEAMAHNVHRATHYSNGYPIRIHYKGAAITDPSGVRYRPDTITTMHPSGTTDAPIPPQDIVA
;
A
#
# COMPACT_ATOMS: atom_id res chain seq x y z
N MET A 1 -10.10 5.82 -22.73
CA MET A 1 -10.61 4.45 -22.99
C MET A 1 -10.33 3.65 -21.73
N GLN A 2 -11.34 3.21 -20.98
CA GLN A 2 -11.09 2.42 -19.76
C GLN A 2 -10.44 1.09 -20.16
N ALA A 3 -9.33 0.73 -19.51
CA ALA A 3 -8.71 -0.56 -19.74
C ALA A 3 -9.68 -1.67 -19.31
N LYS A 4 -9.88 -2.67 -20.18
CA LYS A 4 -10.59 -3.88 -19.78
C LYS A 4 -9.66 -4.69 -18.89
N TYR A 5 -10.18 -5.15 -17.75
CA TYR A 5 -9.47 -6.01 -16.80
C TYR A 5 -10.45 -7.08 -16.29
N LEU A 6 -9.90 -8.18 -15.80
CA LEU A 6 -10.67 -9.32 -15.30
C LEU A 6 -11.05 -9.12 -13.83
N PRO A 7 -12.10 -9.78 -13.31
CA PRO A 7 -12.46 -9.69 -11.89
C PRO A 7 -11.29 -10.05 -10.95
N GLU A 8 -10.44 -11.00 -11.36
CA GLU A 8 -9.26 -11.42 -10.59
C GLU A 8 -8.22 -10.30 -10.46
N ASP A 9 -8.16 -9.36 -11.41
CA ASP A 9 -7.28 -8.19 -11.34
C ASP A 9 -7.73 -7.25 -10.21
N SER A 10 -9.04 -7.11 -9.99
CA SER A 10 -9.56 -6.35 -8.85
C SER A 10 -9.17 -6.98 -7.51
N LEU A 11 -9.17 -8.31 -7.43
CA LEU A 11 -8.75 -9.02 -6.23
C LEU A 11 -7.24 -8.86 -5.97
N ALA A 12 -6.42 -8.94 -7.03
CA ALA A 12 -4.99 -8.68 -6.95
C ALA A 12 -4.70 -7.24 -6.47
N TYR A 13 -5.46 -6.27 -6.99
CA TYR A 13 -5.40 -4.88 -6.56
C TYR A 13 -5.76 -4.73 -5.08
N LEU A 14 -6.91 -5.26 -4.64
CA LEU A 14 -7.36 -5.16 -3.25
C LEU A 14 -6.37 -5.81 -2.28
N ALA A 15 -5.78 -6.95 -2.63
CA ALA A 15 -4.75 -7.60 -1.81
C ALA A 15 -3.49 -6.75 -1.64
N ALA A 16 -3.17 -5.90 -2.61
CA ALA A 16 -2.04 -4.98 -2.52
C ALA A 16 -2.40 -3.66 -1.83
N SER A 17 -3.48 -2.99 -2.24
CA SER A 17 -3.85 -1.66 -1.74
C SER A 17 -4.41 -1.71 -0.32
N ALA A 18 -5.30 -2.67 -0.01
CA ALA A 18 -5.85 -2.81 1.32
C ALA A 18 -4.77 -3.15 2.35
N ARG A 19 -3.80 -4.00 1.98
CA ARG A 19 -2.66 -4.30 2.86
C ARG A 19 -1.90 -3.03 3.25
N VAL A 20 -1.52 -2.21 2.27
CA VAL A 20 -0.76 -0.97 2.53
C VAL A 20 -1.58 -0.01 3.40
N ALA A 21 -2.87 0.15 3.12
CA ALA A 21 -3.75 1.01 3.90
C ALA A 21 -3.96 0.51 5.34
N ILE A 22 -4.12 -0.81 5.52
CA ILE A 22 -4.28 -1.44 6.84
C ILE A 22 -2.98 -1.33 7.64
N ASP A 23 -1.83 -1.64 7.04
CA ASP A 23 -0.53 -1.54 7.72
C ASP A 23 -0.30 -0.08 8.20
N ALA A 24 -0.62 0.92 7.38
CA ALA A 24 -0.54 2.33 7.75
C ALA A 24 -1.57 2.73 8.84
N ALA A 25 -2.79 2.19 8.79
CA ALA A 25 -3.80 2.43 9.82
C ALA A 25 -3.38 1.85 11.18
N THR A 26 -2.82 0.63 11.18
CA THR A 26 -2.28 -0.01 12.39
C THR A 26 -1.14 0.82 12.99
N GLU A 27 -0.21 1.32 12.17
CA GLU A 27 0.86 2.22 12.62
C GLU A 27 0.29 3.50 13.26
N ALA A 28 -0.70 4.13 12.62
CA ALA A 28 -1.35 5.32 13.15
C ALA A 28 -2.13 5.08 14.46
N ILE A 29 -2.71 3.88 14.63
CA ILE A 29 -3.38 3.49 15.89
C ILE A 29 -2.35 3.27 17.00
N GLN A 30 -1.19 2.73 16.65
CA GLN A 30 -0.09 2.49 17.59
C GLN A 30 0.64 3.78 17.99
N ASP A 31 0.55 4.86 17.22
CA ASP A 31 1.13 6.16 17.59
C ASP A 31 0.22 6.95 18.56
N VAL A 32 0.17 6.49 19.81
CA VAL A 32 -0.62 7.15 20.86
C VAL A 32 0.17 8.32 21.44
N ASN A 33 -0.16 9.54 21.00
CA ASN A 33 0.48 10.80 21.43
C ASN A 33 1.99 10.90 21.13
N GLY A 34 2.46 10.37 19.99
CA GLY A 34 3.89 10.37 19.66
C GLY A 34 4.69 9.31 20.42
N GLN A 35 4.00 8.41 21.12
CA GLN A 35 4.58 7.22 21.73
C GLN A 35 4.10 6.02 20.92
N CYS A 36 5.01 5.10 20.64
CA CYS A 36 4.71 3.82 19.98
C CYS A 36 4.78 2.71 21.03
N PRO A 37 3.77 2.59 21.93
CA PRO A 37 3.70 1.50 22.88
C PRO A 37 3.62 0.15 22.15
N GLU A 38 4.05 -0.90 22.84
CA GLU A 38 3.84 -2.27 22.38
C GLU A 38 2.34 -2.57 22.29
N PHE A 39 1.98 -3.53 21.44
CA PHE A 39 0.58 -3.90 21.22
C PHE A 39 -0.18 -4.24 22.52
N GLU A 40 0.47 -4.95 23.45
CA GLU A 40 -0.12 -5.36 24.73
C GLU A 40 -0.40 -4.19 25.67
N ASP A 41 0.31 -3.07 25.49
CA ASP A 41 0.18 -1.85 26.31
C ASP A 41 -0.90 -0.89 25.79
N LEU A 42 -1.46 -1.16 24.61
CA LEU A 42 -2.54 -0.36 24.03
C LEU A 42 -3.83 -0.50 24.84
N PRO A 43 -4.68 0.55 24.89
CA PRO A 43 -6.07 0.42 25.34
C PRO A 43 -6.79 -0.70 24.57
N GLY A 44 -7.62 -1.48 25.27
CA GLY A 44 -8.30 -2.65 24.68
C GLY A 44 -9.09 -2.35 23.41
N ASN A 45 -9.74 -1.19 23.33
CA ASN A 45 -10.47 -0.77 22.12
C ASN A 45 -9.54 -0.54 20.90
N LEU A 46 -8.28 -0.15 21.11
CA LEU A 46 -7.30 0.00 20.04
C LEU A 46 -6.71 -1.36 19.64
N GLN A 47 -6.49 -2.26 20.60
CA GLN A 47 -6.13 -3.65 20.31
C GLN A 47 -7.21 -4.33 19.46
N ASP A 48 -8.49 -4.19 19.84
CA ASP A 48 -9.64 -4.71 19.10
C ASP A 48 -9.70 -4.15 17.68
N ALA A 49 -9.42 -2.85 17.51
CA ALA A 49 -9.40 -2.22 16.19
C ALA A 49 -8.32 -2.82 15.30
N ILE A 50 -7.10 -3.02 15.81
CA ILE A 50 -6.00 -3.67 15.09
C ILE A 50 -6.38 -5.11 14.73
N TYR A 51 -6.98 -5.87 15.66
CA TYR A 51 -7.43 -7.24 15.37
C TYR A 51 -8.47 -7.30 14.24
N ILE A 52 -9.42 -6.36 14.20
CA ILE A 52 -10.40 -6.28 13.11
C ILE A 52 -9.71 -5.99 11.78
N LEU A 53 -8.77 -5.03 11.76
CA LEU A 53 -8.02 -4.68 10.55
C LEU A 53 -7.17 -5.85 10.05
N ASP A 54 -6.47 -6.55 10.95
CA ASP A 54 -5.70 -7.75 10.63
C ASP A 54 -6.59 -8.88 10.08
N GLY A 55 -7.78 -9.08 10.68
CA GLY A 55 -8.76 -10.04 10.18
C GLY A 55 -9.24 -9.73 8.76
N VAL A 56 -9.48 -8.45 8.44
CA VAL A 56 -9.82 -8.02 7.07
C VAL A 56 -8.65 -8.26 6.11
N ARG A 57 -7.42 -7.92 6.51
CA ARG A 57 -6.21 -8.16 5.72
C ARG A 57 -6.07 -9.64 5.39
N ASP A 58 -6.26 -10.51 6.37
CA ASP A 58 -6.12 -11.95 6.22
C ASP A 58 -7.23 -12.55 5.35
N ALA A 59 -8.46 -12.07 5.47
CA ALA A 59 -9.57 -12.49 4.62
C ALA A 59 -9.31 -12.14 3.13
N ILE A 60 -8.90 -10.91 2.84
CA ILE A 60 -8.57 -10.46 1.47
C ILE A 60 -7.39 -11.28 0.93
N ARG A 61 -6.36 -11.49 1.75
CA ARG A 61 -5.18 -12.28 1.36
C ARG A 61 -5.54 -13.73 1.10
N GLY A 62 -6.38 -14.33 1.93
CA GLY A 62 -6.85 -15.71 1.77
C GLY A 62 -7.56 -15.92 0.43
N GLU A 63 -8.46 -15.01 0.09
CA GLU A 63 -9.16 -15.03 -1.20
C GLU A 63 -8.18 -14.85 -2.37
N ALA A 64 -7.27 -13.89 -2.29
CA ALA A 64 -6.24 -13.68 -3.31
C ALA A 64 -5.30 -14.90 -3.48
N MET A 65 -5.06 -15.65 -2.40
CA MET A 65 -4.31 -16.92 -2.46
C MET A 65 -5.12 -18.02 -3.14
N ALA A 66 -6.40 -18.17 -2.82
CA ALA A 66 -7.29 -19.14 -3.45
C ALA A 66 -7.38 -18.95 -4.98
N HIS A 67 -7.34 -17.70 -5.43
CA HIS A 67 -7.34 -17.34 -6.85
C HIS A 67 -5.94 -17.22 -7.48
N ASN A 68 -4.87 -17.57 -6.76
CA ASN A 68 -3.46 -17.48 -7.22
C ASN A 68 -2.98 -16.08 -7.64
N VAL A 69 -3.67 -15.02 -7.25
CA VAL A 69 -3.33 -13.63 -7.62
C VAL A 69 -2.52 -12.89 -6.55
N HIS A 70 -2.37 -13.46 -5.35
CA HIS A 70 -1.64 -12.83 -4.23
C HIS A 70 -0.16 -12.48 -4.50
N ARG A 71 0.47 -13.07 -5.52
CA ARG A 71 1.87 -12.79 -5.94
C ARG A 71 1.96 -12.13 -7.31
N ALA A 72 0.83 -11.78 -7.91
CA ALA A 72 0.84 -11.10 -9.19
C ALA A 72 1.64 -9.80 -9.07
N THR A 73 2.48 -9.54 -10.08
CA THR A 73 3.20 -8.26 -10.21
C THR A 73 2.54 -7.36 -11.25
N HIS A 74 1.76 -7.95 -12.15
CA HIS A 74 1.01 -7.29 -13.21
C HIS A 74 -0.40 -7.86 -13.30
N TYR A 75 -1.33 -7.03 -13.75
CA TYR A 75 -2.68 -7.42 -14.13
C TYR A 75 -2.70 -8.15 -15.47
N SER A 76 -3.84 -8.77 -15.80
CA SER A 76 -4.07 -9.44 -17.09
C SER A 76 -3.90 -8.51 -18.29
N ASN A 77 -4.11 -7.21 -18.11
CA ASN A 77 -3.93 -6.19 -19.13
C ASN A 77 -2.49 -5.62 -19.21
N GLY A 78 -1.55 -6.18 -18.44
CA GLY A 78 -0.14 -5.81 -18.46
C GLY A 78 0.22 -4.60 -17.61
N TYR A 79 -0.72 -3.92 -16.97
CA TYR A 79 -0.38 -2.87 -16.01
C TYR A 79 0.25 -3.45 -14.74
N PRO A 80 1.25 -2.78 -14.15
CA PRO A 80 1.85 -3.22 -12.89
C PRO A 80 0.87 -3.01 -11.73
N ILE A 81 0.93 -3.89 -10.73
CA ILE A 81 0.13 -3.75 -9.50
C ILE A 81 0.75 -2.70 -8.59
N ARG A 82 2.08 -2.72 -8.44
CA ARG A 82 2.84 -1.76 -7.63
C ARG A 82 3.78 -0.97 -8.52
N ILE A 83 3.83 0.33 -8.27
CA ILE A 83 4.71 1.25 -8.99
C ILE A 83 5.68 1.85 -7.98
N HIS A 84 6.95 1.61 -8.25
CA HIS A 84 8.04 2.30 -7.58
C HIS A 84 8.38 3.55 -8.38
N TYR A 85 8.47 4.69 -7.71
CA TYR A 85 8.94 5.92 -8.32
C TYR A 85 9.87 6.65 -7.36
N LYS A 86 10.87 7.32 -7.93
CA LYS A 86 11.79 8.16 -7.16
C LYS A 86 11.24 9.57 -7.14
N GLY A 87 10.97 10.10 -5.95
CA GLY A 87 10.59 11.49 -5.80
C GLY A 87 11.72 12.45 -6.22
N ALA A 88 11.40 13.74 -6.23
CA ALA A 88 12.40 14.78 -6.35
C ALA A 88 13.46 14.65 -5.25
N ALA A 89 14.69 15.07 -5.54
CA ALA A 89 15.75 15.04 -4.54
C ALA A 89 15.46 16.09 -3.45
N ILE A 90 15.26 15.61 -2.23
CA ILE A 90 15.01 16.41 -1.03
C ILE A 90 16.23 16.38 -0.13
N THR A 91 16.40 17.43 0.66
CA THR A 91 17.45 17.53 1.68
C THR A 91 16.77 17.35 3.03
N ASP A 92 17.22 16.38 3.83
CA ASP A 92 16.70 16.19 5.18
C ASP A 92 17.16 17.31 6.13
N PRO A 93 16.61 17.40 7.36
CA PRO A 93 17.05 18.38 8.36
C PRO A 93 18.53 18.28 8.76
N SER A 94 19.19 17.15 8.47
CA SER A 94 20.63 16.93 8.72
C SER A 94 21.52 17.39 7.56
N GLY A 95 20.94 17.85 6.45
CA GLY A 95 21.66 18.33 5.27
C GLY A 95 21.97 17.23 4.24
N VAL A 96 21.52 15.99 4.44
CA VAL A 96 21.74 14.88 3.51
C VAL A 96 20.70 14.94 2.39
N ARG A 97 21.18 14.95 1.14
CA ARG A 97 20.33 14.93 -0.04
C ARG A 97 20.01 13.48 -0.42
N TYR A 98 18.73 13.15 -0.50
CA TYR A 98 18.26 11.84 -0.90
C TYR A 98 17.05 11.96 -1.85
N ARG A 99 16.74 10.88 -2.56
CA ARG A 99 15.49 10.76 -3.33
C ARG A 99 14.61 9.72 -2.64
N PRO A 100 13.44 10.09 -2.09
CA PRO A 100 12.56 9.12 -1.47
C PRO A 100 12.10 8.13 -2.55
N ASP A 101 12.24 6.85 -2.25
CA ASP A 101 11.58 5.80 -3.03
C ASP A 101 10.15 5.70 -2.50
N THR A 102 9.17 5.91 -3.37
CA THR A 102 7.77 5.82 -3.00
C THR A 102 7.13 4.70 -3.80
N ILE A 103 6.36 3.89 -3.09
CA ILE A 103 5.63 2.77 -3.66
C ILE A 103 4.14 3.12 -3.60
N THR A 104 3.47 3.09 -4.74
CA THR A 104 2.01 3.20 -4.81
C THR A 104 1.42 1.99 -5.52
N THR A 105 0.14 1.74 -5.29
CA THR A 105 -0.61 0.73 -6.03
C THR A 105 -1.29 1.39 -7.22
N MET A 106 -1.39 0.67 -8.34
CA MET A 106 -2.13 1.10 -9.52
C MET A 106 -3.41 0.27 -9.61
N HIS A 107 -4.57 0.91 -9.72
CA HIS A 107 -5.80 0.21 -10.03
C HIS A 107 -5.73 -0.42 -11.45
N PRO A 108 -6.39 -1.57 -11.71
CA PRO A 108 -6.36 -2.24 -13.02
C PRO A 108 -6.83 -1.39 -14.20
N SER A 109 -7.54 -0.28 -13.95
CA SER A 109 -7.91 0.71 -14.97
C SER A 109 -6.73 1.57 -15.46
N GLY A 110 -5.59 1.52 -14.76
CA GLY A 110 -4.40 2.34 -15.00
C GLY A 110 -4.30 3.60 -14.14
N THR A 111 -5.18 3.80 -13.17
CA THR A 111 -5.13 4.96 -12.24
C THR A 111 -4.34 4.62 -10.99
N THR A 112 -3.43 5.49 -10.54
CA THR A 112 -2.67 5.27 -9.30
C THR A 112 -3.39 5.80 -8.06
N ASP A 113 -3.20 5.13 -6.93
CA ASP A 113 -3.84 5.48 -5.66
C ASP A 113 -3.23 6.74 -5.05
N ALA A 114 -1.92 6.94 -5.24
CA ALA A 114 -1.22 8.17 -4.90
C ALA A 114 -0.86 8.98 -6.15
N PRO A 115 -0.80 10.32 -6.06
CA PRO A 115 -0.22 11.13 -7.11
C PRO A 115 1.24 10.74 -7.34
N ILE A 116 1.59 10.37 -8.57
CA ILE A 116 3.00 10.19 -8.93
C ILE A 116 3.61 11.59 -9.15
N PRO A 117 4.60 12.01 -8.35
CA PRO A 117 5.29 13.27 -8.55
C PRO A 117 6.05 13.25 -9.87
N PRO A 118 6.23 14.42 -10.52
CA PRO A 118 6.99 14.55 -11.74
C PRO A 118 8.34 13.84 -11.61
N GLN A 119 8.53 12.82 -12.44
CA GLN A 119 9.82 12.16 -12.58
C GLN A 119 10.64 13.08 -13.48
N ASP A 120 11.30 14.10 -12.92
CA ASP A 120 12.21 14.93 -13.73
C ASP A 120 13.24 14.02 -14.39
N ILE A 121 13.11 13.87 -15.70
CA ILE A 121 14.11 13.26 -16.57
C ILE A 121 15.26 14.25 -16.57
N VAL A 122 16.22 14.04 -15.68
CA VAL A 122 17.51 14.70 -15.79
C VAL A 122 18.19 14.06 -17.00
N ALA A 123 18.02 14.71 -18.15
CA ALA A 123 18.87 14.52 -19.32
C ALA A 123 20.25 15.15 -19.07
#